data_AF-A0A8X7NXQ2-F1
#
_entry.id   AF-A0A8X7NXQ2-F1
#
_cell.length_a   1.000
_cell.length_b   1.000
_cell.length_c   1.000
_cell.angle_alpha   90.00
_cell.angle_beta   90.00
_cell.angle_gamma   90.00
#
_symmetry.space_group_name_H-M   'P 1'
#
loop_
_entity.id
_entity.type
_entity.pdbx_description
1 polymer ?
#
loop_
_entity_poly.entity_id
_entity_poly.type
_entity_poly.pdbx_seq_one_letter_code
_entity_poly.pdbx_strand_id
1 'polypeptide(L)'
;MDKRKSLYGKVFKTNIIGTPIIISTDAEVNKVVLQNHGNTFVPAYPKSITELLGENSILSINGPHQKRLHTLISAFLRSPHLKERITRDIEASVGRTLASWSQLPWFMSRMRSKINLVNIIEVIVVNKFKN
;
A
#
# COMPACT_ATOMS: atom_id res chain seq x y z
N MET A 1 -8.93 -10.86 13.18
CA MET A 1 -10.08 -9.94 13.06
C MET A 1 -11.37 -10.68 12.74
N ASP A 2 -11.24 -11.87 12.17
CA ASP A 2 -12.32 -12.74 11.72
C ASP A 2 -13.27 -13.16 12.84
N LYS A 3 -12.75 -13.42 14.05
CA LYS A 3 -13.59 -13.70 15.23
C LYS A 3 -14.56 -12.56 15.54
N ARG A 4 -14.10 -11.30 15.51
CA ARG A 4 -14.96 -10.14 15.78
C ARG A 4 -15.96 -9.91 14.65
N LYS A 5 -15.50 -10.05 13.40
CA LYS A 5 -16.38 -9.99 12.21
C LYS A 5 -17.50 -11.03 12.27
N SER A 6 -17.19 -12.26 12.70
CA SER A 6 -18.18 -13.33 12.84
C SER A 6 -19.23 -13.04 13.91
N LEU A 7 -18.87 -12.31 14.98
CA LEU A 7 -19.76 -12.02 16.10
C LEU A 7 -20.59 -10.75 15.90
N TYR A 8 -20.02 -9.72 15.28
CA TYR A 8 -20.61 -8.38 15.21
C TYR A 8 -20.94 -7.93 13.78
N GLY A 9 -20.71 -8.79 12.78
CA GLY A 9 -20.93 -8.47 11.38
C GLY A 9 -19.76 -7.73 10.74
N LYS A 10 -19.96 -7.28 9.50
CA LYS A 10 -18.89 -6.68 8.69
C LYS A 10 -18.52 -5.27 9.13
N VAL A 11 -19.41 -4.55 9.80
CA VAL A 11 -19.18 -3.20 10.34
C VAL A 11 -19.52 -3.23 11.83
N PHE A 12 -18.55 -2.90 12.68
CA PHE A 12 -18.74 -2.99 14.12
C PHE A 12 -17.92 -1.95 14.88
N LYS A 13 -18.39 -1.60 16.08
CA LYS A 13 -17.68 -0.71 17.00
C LYS A 13 -16.73 -1.52 17.88
N THR A 14 -15.54 -0.97 18.15
CA THR A 14 -14.60 -1.50 19.13
C THR A 14 -13.84 -0.34 19.79
N ASN A 15 -13.00 -0.65 20.77
CA ASN A 15 -12.04 0.29 21.32
C ASN A 15 -10.62 -0.20 20.96
N ILE A 16 -9.77 0.70 20.44
CA ILE A 16 -8.34 0.47 20.27
C ILE A 16 -7.60 1.54 21.07
N ILE A 17 -6.87 1.09 22.09
CA ILE A 17 -6.02 1.94 22.95
C ILE A 17 -6.78 3.15 23.52
N GLY A 18 -7.94 2.89 24.12
CA GLY A 18 -8.79 3.93 24.71
C GLY A 18 -9.69 4.65 23.71
N THR A 19 -9.40 4.58 22.41
CA THR A 19 -10.16 5.29 21.38
C THR A 19 -11.31 4.42 20.84
N PRO A 20 -12.58 4.85 20.96
CA PRO A 20 -13.68 4.17 20.31
C PRO A 20 -13.58 4.35 18.80
N ILE A 21 -13.59 3.24 18.06
CA ILE A 21 -13.49 3.25 16.60
C ILE A 21 -14.54 2.34 15.98
N ILE A 22 -14.89 2.64 14.73
CA ILE A 22 -15.69 1.77 13.87
C ILE A 22 -14.74 1.05 12.93
N ILE A 23 -14.88 -0.27 12.83
CA ILE A 23 -14.13 -1.09 11.90
C ILE A 23 -15.08 -1.61 10.83
N SER A 24 -14.72 -1.37 9.57
CA SER A 24 -15.42 -1.91 8.41
C SER A 24 -14.54 -2.92 7.68
N THR A 25 -15.09 -4.12 7.52
CA THR A 25 -14.60 -5.18 6.63
C THR A 25 -15.51 -5.33 5.41
N ASP A 26 -16.47 -4.42 5.24
CA ASP A 26 -17.38 -4.39 4.10
C ASP A 26 -16.80 -3.55 2.96
N ALA A 27 -16.76 -4.12 1.76
CA ALA A 27 -16.13 -3.49 0.60
C ALA A 27 -16.92 -2.27 0.10
N GLU A 28 -18.24 -2.28 0.18
CA GLU A 28 -19.09 -1.18 -0.29
C GLU A 28 -18.95 0.03 0.65
N VAL A 29 -18.97 -0.22 1.96
CA VAL A 29 -18.71 0.80 2.97
C VAL A 29 -17.31 1.38 2.81
N ASN A 30 -16.30 0.52 2.65
CA ASN A 30 -14.91 0.97 2.47
C ASN A 30 -14.75 1.81 1.20
N LYS A 31 -15.46 1.46 0.11
CA LYS A 31 -15.45 2.25 -1.12
C LYS A 31 -16.00 3.65 -0.88
N VAL A 32 -17.13 3.79 -0.19
CA VAL A 32 -17.72 5.11 0.13
C VAL A 32 -16.76 5.94 1.00
N VAL A 33 -16.16 5.33 2.03
CA VAL A 33 -15.19 6.02 2.90
C VAL A 33 -13.95 6.46 2.14
N LEU A 34 -13.42 5.63 1.23
CA LEU A 34 -12.20 5.92 0.47
C LEU A 34 -12.44 6.88 -0.72
N GLN A 35 -13.64 6.88 -1.30
CA GLN A 35 -14.01 7.81 -2.38
C GLN A 35 -14.46 9.19 -1.85
N ASN A 36 -14.57 9.33 -0.54
CA ASN A 36 -14.88 10.60 0.11
C ASN A 36 -13.88 11.70 -0.32
N HIS A 37 -14.39 12.84 -0.76
CA HIS A 37 -13.57 13.97 -1.23
C HIS A 37 -13.03 14.85 -0.09
N GLY A 38 -12.81 14.25 1.09
CA GLY A 38 -12.25 14.91 2.27
C GLY A 38 -13.24 15.77 3.05
N ASN A 39 -14.54 15.66 2.81
CA ASN A 39 -15.58 16.41 3.52
C ASN A 39 -16.25 15.63 4.65
N THR A 40 -16.43 14.31 4.53
CA THR A 40 -17.09 13.49 5.58
C THR A 40 -16.11 12.69 6.43
N PHE A 41 -15.10 12.09 5.82
CA PHE A 41 -14.05 11.30 6.47
C PHE A 41 -12.68 11.91 6.24
N VAL A 42 -11.96 12.20 7.32
CA VAL A 42 -10.57 12.68 7.25
C VAL A 42 -9.64 11.54 7.70
N PRO A 43 -8.56 11.25 6.94
CA PRO A 43 -7.52 10.34 7.38
C PRO A 43 -6.99 10.73 8.77
N ALA A 44 -7.05 9.79 9.71
CA ALA A 44 -6.52 9.96 11.06
C ALA A 44 -5.48 8.87 11.31
N TYR A 45 -4.20 9.24 11.23
CA TYR A 45 -3.09 8.34 11.49
C TYR A 45 -2.60 8.49 12.94
N PRO A 46 -2.03 7.43 13.54
CA PRO A 46 -1.40 7.52 14.85
C PRO A 46 -0.28 8.57 14.85
N LYS A 47 -0.06 9.22 16.01
CA LYS A 47 0.95 10.28 16.20
C LYS A 47 2.35 9.88 15.73
N SER A 48 2.73 8.63 15.97
CA SER A 48 4.03 8.10 15.54
C SER A 48 4.24 8.14 14.02
N ILE A 49 3.18 7.94 13.24
CA ILE A 49 3.24 8.01 11.76
C ILE A 49 3.34 9.46 11.30
N THR A 50 2.55 10.36 11.90
CA THR A 50 2.57 11.78 11.53
C THR A 50 3.88 12.45 11.92
N GLU A 51 4.49 12.07 13.05
CA GLU A 51 5.81 12.58 13.47
C GLU A 51 6.93 12.06 12.56
N LEU A 52 6.89 10.77 12.19
CA LEU A 52 7.89 10.17 11.31
C LEU A 52 7.90 10.77 9.90
N LEU A 53 6.72 11.01 9.34
CA LEU A 53 6.57 11.50 7.96
C LEU A 53 6.53 13.03 7.86
N GLY A 54 6.30 13.70 8.98
CA GLY A 54 6.15 15.15 9.06
C GLY A 54 4.75 15.66 8.71
N GLU A 55 4.50 16.90 9.10
CA GLU A 55 3.21 17.58 8.96
C GLU A 55 2.86 17.90 7.49
N ASN A 56 3.87 18.02 6.64
CA ASN A 56 3.71 18.28 5.20
C ASN A 56 3.64 17.00 4.36
N SER A 57 3.57 15.82 4.99
CA SER A 57 3.44 14.55 4.26
C SER A 57 2.10 14.45 3.55
N ILE A 58 2.04 13.65 2.47
CA ILE A 58 0.77 13.38 1.76
C ILE A 58 -0.29 12.71 2.64
N LEU A 59 0.13 12.04 3.72
CA LEU A 59 -0.76 11.39 4.68
C LEU A 59 -1.31 12.37 5.74
N SER A 60 -0.63 13.51 5.93
CA SER A 60 -0.97 14.54 6.91
C SER A 60 -1.78 15.68 6.28
N ILE A 61 -1.48 16.07 5.04
CA ILE A 61 -2.22 17.10 4.31
C ILE A 61 -3.59 16.58 3.86
N ASN A 62 -4.61 17.44 3.85
CA ASN A 62 -5.97 17.08 3.48
C ASN A 62 -6.63 18.09 2.54
N GLY A 63 -7.76 17.70 1.95
CA GLY A 63 -8.58 18.58 1.11
C GLY A 63 -7.87 19.07 -0.17
N PRO A 64 -8.03 20.35 -0.55
CA PRO A 64 -7.48 20.88 -1.81
C PRO A 64 -5.95 20.73 -1.95
N HIS A 65 -5.21 20.87 -0.85
CA HIS A 65 -3.75 20.72 -0.83
C HIS A 65 -3.32 19.29 -1.15
N GLN A 66 -3.97 18.31 -0.50
CA GLN A 66 -3.77 16.89 -0.79
C GLN A 66 -4.12 16.55 -2.23
N LYS A 67 -5.25 17.05 -2.74
CA LYS A 67 -5.66 16.85 -4.14
C LYS A 67 -4.64 17.40 -5.13
N ARG A 68 -4.09 18.59 -4.87
CA ARG A 68 -3.06 19.20 -5.71
C ARG A 68 -1.78 18.36 -5.71
N LEU A 69 -1.28 17.97 -4.54
CA LEU A 69 -0.08 17.14 -4.43
C LEU A 69 -0.28 15.77 -5.09
N HIS A 70 -1.41 15.11 -4.82
CA HIS A 70 -1.76 13.83 -5.42
C HIS A 70 -1.83 13.92 -6.95
N THR A 71 -2.35 15.02 -7.50
CA THR A 71 -2.41 15.24 -8.96
C THR A 71 -1.01 15.36 -9.55
N LEU A 72 -0.10 16.12 -8.91
CA LEU A 72 1.28 16.25 -9.37
C LEU A 72 2.02 14.91 -9.34
N ILE A 73 1.90 14.15 -8.25
CA ILE A 73 2.49 12.81 -8.13
C ILE A 73 1.90 11.87 -9.18
N SER A 74 0.58 11.90 -9.38
CA SER A 74 -0.09 11.07 -10.39
C SER A 74 0.37 11.40 -11.81
N ALA A 75 0.53 12.69 -12.13
CA ALA A 75 1.04 13.12 -13.43
C ALA A 75 2.49 12.66 -13.64
N PHE A 76 3.33 12.81 -12.62
CA PHE A 76 4.71 12.32 -12.63
C PHE A 76 4.75 10.81 -12.92
N LEU A 77 3.99 10.00 -12.15
CA LEU A 77 3.95 8.54 -12.29
C LEU A 77 3.32 8.05 -13.61
N ARG A 78 2.49 8.87 -14.28
CA ARG A 78 1.89 8.56 -15.58
C ARG A 78 2.83 8.86 -16.76
N SER A 79 3.94 9.56 -16.55
CA SER A 79 4.90 9.88 -17.61
C SER A 79 5.50 8.59 -18.20
N PRO A 80 5.34 8.32 -19.51
CA PRO A 80 5.86 7.10 -20.13
C PRO A 80 7.38 6.96 -20.01
N HIS A 81 8.11 8.04 -20.29
CA HIS A 81 9.58 8.09 -20.19
C HIS A 81 10.07 7.84 -18.75
N LEU A 82 9.37 8.42 -17.77
CA LEU A 82 9.71 8.18 -16.38
C LEU A 82 9.42 6.73 -15.99
N LYS A 83 8.27 6.20 -16.40
CA LYS A 83 7.88 4.82 -16.12
C LYS A 83 8.91 3.85 -16.69
N GLU A 84 9.35 4.04 -17.93
CA GLU A 84 10.39 3.23 -18.55
C GLU A 84 11.71 3.30 -17.76
N ARG A 85 12.18 4.51 -17.45
CA ARG A 85 13.42 4.70 -16.69
C ARG A 85 13.36 4.05 -15.31
N ILE A 86 12.30 4.32 -14.54
CA ILE A 86 12.12 3.75 -13.20
C ILE A 86 12.03 2.23 -13.28
N THR A 87 11.33 1.68 -14.27
CA THR A 87 11.21 0.22 -14.43
C THR A 87 12.58 -0.41 -14.65
N ARG A 88 13.39 0.15 -15.54
CA ARG A 88 14.76 -0.31 -15.80
C ARG A 88 15.64 -0.18 -14.56
N ASP A 89 15.54 0.93 -13.82
CA ASP A 89 16.34 1.15 -12.62
C ASP A 89 15.96 0.15 -11.50
N ILE A 90 14.66 -0.14 -11.35
CA ILE A 90 14.15 -1.17 -10.44
C ILE A 90 14.68 -2.54 -10.85
N GLU A 91 14.56 -2.91 -12.13
CA GLU A 91 15.04 -4.20 -12.65
C GLU A 91 16.54 -4.38 -12.39
N ALA A 92 17.34 -3.37 -12.72
CA ALA A 92 18.78 -3.40 -12.48
C ALA A 92 19.11 -3.50 -10.98
N SER A 93 18.35 -2.80 -10.12
CA SER A 93 18.51 -2.88 -8.66
C SER A 93 18.19 -4.27 -8.13
N VAL A 94 17.05 -4.83 -8.53
CA VAL A 94 16.63 -6.19 -8.17
C VAL A 94 17.66 -7.20 -8.65
N GLY A 95 18.13 -7.09 -9.90
CA GLY A 95 19.15 -7.97 -10.46
C GLY A 95 20.45 -7.94 -9.64
N ARG A 96 20.93 -6.75 -9.26
CA ARG A 96 22.12 -6.62 -8.38
C ARG A 96 21.89 -7.22 -7.00
N THR A 97 20.74 -6.98 -6.38
CA THR A 97 20.41 -7.54 -5.06
C THR A 97 20.31 -9.07 -5.11
N LEU A 98 19.68 -9.63 -6.14
CA LEU A 98 19.59 -11.08 -6.31
C LEU A 98 20.97 -11.72 -6.57
N ALA A 99 21.82 -11.05 -7.36
CA ALA A 99 23.19 -11.50 -7.60
C ALA A 99 24.06 -11.45 -6.33
N SER A 100 23.88 -10.47 -5.45
CA SER A 100 24.62 -10.44 -4.18
C SER A 100 24.17 -11.55 -3.22
N TRP A 101 22.92 -12.01 -3.32
CA TRP A 101 22.41 -13.11 -2.51
C TRP A 101 22.95 -14.47 -2.90
N SER A 102 23.41 -14.68 -4.14
CA SER A 102 24.08 -15.94 -4.52
C SER A 102 25.40 -16.15 -3.76
N GLN A 103 25.96 -15.09 -3.18
CA GLN A 103 27.12 -15.16 -2.29
C GLN A 103 26.76 -15.59 -0.85
N LEU A 104 25.47 -15.77 -0.55
CA LEU A 104 24.95 -16.20 0.75
C LEU A 104 24.12 -17.50 0.60
N PRO A 105 24.77 -18.68 0.46
CA PRO A 105 24.09 -19.95 0.18
C PRO A 105 23.01 -20.33 1.22
N TRP A 106 23.24 -19.99 2.48
CA TRP A 106 22.28 -20.22 3.57
C TRP A 106 21.00 -19.38 3.42
N PHE A 107 21.12 -18.15 2.89
CA PHE A 107 20.00 -17.26 2.63
C PHE A 107 19.17 -17.75 1.42
N MET A 108 19.85 -18.20 0.35
CA MET A 108 19.20 -18.77 -0.84
C MET A 108 18.42 -20.06 -0.52
N SER A 109 18.94 -20.93 0.34
CA SER A 109 18.23 -22.13 0.80
C SER A 109 16.95 -21.79 1.58
N ARG A 110 17.04 -20.80 2.49
CA ARG A 110 15.88 -20.29 3.27
C ARG A 110 14.83 -19.63 2.37
N MET A 111 15.27 -18.85 1.39
CA MET A 111 14.39 -18.18 0.42
C MET A 111 13.68 -19.17 -0.49
N ARG A 112 14.38 -20.19 -1.01
CA ARG A 112 13.79 -21.23 -1.87
C ARG A 112 12.61 -21.94 -1.20
N SER A 113 12.68 -22.18 0.12
CA SER A 113 11.56 -22.75 0.89
C SER A 113 10.32 -21.84 0.97
N LYS A 114 10.49 -20.52 0.82
CA LYS A 114 9.42 -19.51 0.83
C LYS A 114 8.96 -19.10 -0.58
N ILE A 115 9.82 -19.26 -1.59
CA ILE A 115 9.63 -18.81 -2.98
C ILE A 115 8.70 -19.72 -3.81
N ASN A 116 8.21 -20.84 -3.29
CA ASN A 116 7.03 -21.52 -3.87
C ASN A 116 5.76 -20.63 -3.86
N LEU A 117 5.80 -19.42 -3.28
CA LEU A 117 4.80 -18.35 -3.42
C LEU A 117 5.09 -17.34 -4.55
N VAL A 118 6.28 -17.33 -5.17
CA VAL A 118 6.69 -16.33 -6.19
C VAL A 118 6.10 -16.59 -7.57
N ASN A 119 5.51 -17.76 -7.82
CA ASN A 119 4.67 -17.98 -9.01
C ASN A 119 3.47 -17.01 -9.09
N ILE A 120 3.19 -16.23 -8.03
CA ILE A 120 2.18 -15.17 -8.04
C ILE A 120 2.67 -13.91 -8.79
N ILE A 121 3.98 -13.61 -8.85
CA ILE A 121 4.48 -12.39 -9.52
C ILE A 121 4.42 -12.54 -11.04
N GLU A 122 4.74 -13.71 -11.59
CA GLU A 122 4.53 -14.00 -13.02
C GLU A 122 3.05 -13.92 -13.41
N VAL A 123 2.14 -14.40 -12.56
CA VAL A 123 0.68 -14.31 -12.81
C VAL A 123 0.19 -12.85 -12.78
N ILE A 124 0.72 -11.99 -11.90
CA ILE A 124 0.29 -10.59 -11.81
C ILE A 124 0.85 -9.73 -12.96
N VAL A 125 2.09 -9.96 -13.37
CA VAL A 125 2.68 -9.21 -14.49
C VAL A 125 2.07 -9.66 -15.82
N VAL A 126 1.83 -10.96 -16.03
CA VAL A 126 1.24 -11.46 -17.28
C VAL A 126 -0.25 -11.10 -17.44
N ASN A 127 -1.05 -11.09 -16.35
CA ASN A 127 -2.49 -10.78 -16.47
C ASN A 127 -2.81 -9.28 -16.58
N LYS A 128 -1.86 -8.37 -16.36
CA LYS A 128 -2.13 -6.92 -16.41
C LYS A 128 -1.81 -6.26 -17.77
N PHE A 129 -1.28 -7.01 -18.73
CA PHE A 129 -0.97 -6.54 -20.08
C PHE A 129 -1.82 -7.19 -21.19
N LYS A 130 -2.92 -7.88 -20.83
CA LYS A 130 -3.83 -8.54 -21.79
C LYS A 130 -5.27 -8.02 -21.83
N ASN A 131 -5.59 -6.89 -21.20
CA ASN A 131 -6.85 -6.18 -21.41
C ASN A 131 -6.62 -4.67 -21.50
#